data_AF-A0A8T5PZR3-F1
#
_entry.id   AF-A0A8T5PZR3-F1
#
_cell.length_a   1.000
_cell.length_b   1.000
_cell.length_c   1.000
_cell.angle_alpha   90.00
_cell.angle_beta   90.00
_cell.angle_gamma   90.00
#
_symmetry.space_group_name_H-M   'P 1'
#
loop_
_entity.id
_entity.type
_entity.pdbx_description
1 polymer ?
#
loop_
_entity_poly.entity_id
_entity_poly.type
_entity_poly.pdbx_seq_one_letter_code
_entity_poly.pdbx_strand_id
1 'polypeptide(L)' 'MARKKALTKRLGPRYGTTVKSRLEKAEAEHKRKHKCPQCSSNSLKRVSAGIWQCTKCSSKFAGGAYSPRLKPQKQEKEAV' A
#
# COMPACT_ATOMS: atom_id res chain seq x y z
N MET A 1 -7.78 14.01 -21.51
CA MET A 1 -7.65 12.54 -21.72
C MET A 1 -7.84 11.82 -20.38
N ALA A 2 -8.84 10.95 -20.24
CA ALA A 2 -9.03 10.18 -19.01
C ALA A 2 -7.92 9.13 -18.86
N ARG A 3 -7.13 9.19 -17.77
CA ARG A 3 -6.08 8.21 -17.48
C ARG A 3 -6.74 6.84 -17.27
N LYS A 4 -6.43 5.88 -18.16
CA LYS A 4 -6.98 4.52 -18.10
C LYS A 4 -6.56 3.85 -16.78
N LYS A 5 -7.54 3.43 -15.99
CA LYS A 5 -7.32 2.74 -14.71
C LYS A 5 -7.12 1.26 -14.96
N ALA A 6 -5.90 0.77 -14.82
CA ALA A 6 -5.58 -0.62 -15.14
C ALA A 6 -6.04 -1.57 -14.03
N LEU A 7 -5.84 -1.19 -12.76
CA LEU A 7 -6.08 -2.03 -11.59
C LEU A 7 -7.57 -2.19 -11.25
N THR A 8 -8.33 -1.10 -11.37
CA THR A 8 -9.75 -1.07 -11.00
C THR A 8 -10.70 -1.49 -12.13
N LYS A 9 -10.17 -1.96 -13.27
CA LYS A 9 -10.97 -2.46 -14.40
C LYS A 9 -11.88 -3.63 -14.00
N ARG A 10 -11.45 -4.45 -13.03
CA ARG A 10 -12.23 -5.57 -12.47
C ARG A 10 -13.58 -5.16 -11.86
N LEU A 11 -13.75 -3.90 -11.49
CA LEU A 11 -14.98 -3.40 -10.87
C LEU A 11 -16.10 -3.14 -11.89
N GLY A 12 -15.80 -3.20 -13.19
CA GLY A 12 -16.76 -2.96 -14.25
C GLY A 12 -17.34 -1.54 -14.21
N PRO A 13 -18.61 -1.33 -14.58
CA PRO A 13 -19.24 0.00 -14.60
C PRO A 13 -19.62 0.54 -13.21
N ARG A 14 -19.71 -0.31 -12.18
CA ARG A 14 -20.20 0.03 -10.83
C ARG A 14 -19.29 1.00 -10.06
N TYR A 15 -19.81 1.68 -9.03
CA TYR A 15 -19.08 2.51 -8.04
C TYR A 15 -18.54 3.88 -8.47
N GLY A 16 -18.73 4.30 -9.73
CA GLY A 16 -18.31 5.63 -10.20
C GLY A 16 -16.78 5.82 -10.32
N THR A 17 -16.35 7.01 -10.75
CA THR A 17 -14.93 7.28 -11.06
C THR A 17 -14.10 7.64 -9.83
N THR A 18 -14.65 8.42 -8.90
CA THR A 18 -13.93 8.92 -7.72
C THR A 18 -13.47 7.79 -6.79
N VAL A 19 -14.38 6.88 -6.45
CA VAL A 19 -14.09 5.70 -5.61
C VAL A 19 -13.04 4.82 -6.27
N LYS A 20 -13.16 4.55 -7.58
CA LYS A 20 -12.16 3.80 -8.35
C LYS A 20 -10.78 4.47 -8.33
N SER A 21 -10.72 5.81 -8.35
CA SER A 21 -9.43 6.52 -8.29
C SER A 21 -8.76 6.33 -6.95
N ARG A 22 -9.52 6.36 -5.85
CA ARG A 22 -8.99 6.16 -4.48
C ARG A 22 -8.50 4.73 -4.30
N LEU A 23 -9.28 3.75 -4.75
CA LEU A 23 -8.90 2.35 -4.66
C LEU A 23 -7.66 2.04 -5.49
N GLU A 24 -7.56 2.56 -6.71
CA GLU A 24 -6.39 2.35 -7.56
C GLU A 24 -5.11 2.87 -6.92
N LYS A 25 -5.15 4.03 -6.25
CA LYS A 25 -4.00 4.56 -5.50
C LYS A 25 -3.58 3.60 -4.37
N ALA A 26 -4.55 3.11 -3.59
CA ALA A 26 -4.27 2.18 -2.49
C ALA A 26 -3.74 0.82 -2.99
N GLU A 27 -4.33 0.26 -4.05
CA GLU A 27 -3.88 -0.99 -4.67
C GLU A 27 -2.49 -0.84 -5.32
N ALA A 28 -2.21 0.31 -5.93
CA ALA A 28 -0.91 0.61 -6.50
C ALA A 28 0.16 0.73 -5.42
N GLU A 29 -0.12 1.39 -4.29
CA GLU A 29 0.81 1.45 -3.15
C GLU A 29 1.10 0.05 -2.57
N HIS A 30 0.06 -0.77 -2.43
CA HIS A 30 0.17 -2.13 -1.92
C HIS A 30 0.98 -3.07 -2.85
N LYS A 31 0.72 -3.05 -4.15
CA LYS A 31 1.37 -3.94 -5.13
C LYS A 31 2.78 -3.50 -5.52
N ARG A 32 3.23 -2.31 -5.10
CA ARG A 32 4.62 -1.88 -5.33
C ARG A 32 5.58 -2.84 -4.63
N LYS A 33 6.72 -3.06 -5.28
CA LYS A 33 7.83 -3.80 -4.66
C LYS A 33 8.47 -2.89 -3.62
N HIS A 34 8.53 -3.35 -2.37
CA HIS A 34 9.11 -2.59 -1.26
C HIS A 34 10.45 -3.20 -0.83
N LYS A 35 11.36 -2.34 -0.36
CA LYS A 35 12.68 -2.72 0.17
C LYS A 35 12.54 -3.30 1.58
N CYS A 36 13.07 -4.50 1.78
CA CYS A 36 13.15 -5.12 3.09
C CYS A 36 14.20 -4.39 3.97
N PRO A 37 13.91 -4.08 5.25
CA PRO A 37 14.89 -3.44 6.14
C PRO A 37 16.07 -4.35 6.49
N GLN A 38 15.86 -5.67 6.57
CA GLN A 38 16.92 -6.61 6.94
C GLN A 38 17.90 -6.96 5.81
N CYS A 39 17.38 -7.26 4.61
CA CYS A 39 18.19 -7.79 3.49
C CYS A 39 18.24 -6.85 2.28
N SER A 40 17.71 -5.63 2.39
CA SER A 40 17.68 -4.58 1.37
C SER A 40 17.06 -4.97 0.02
N SER A 41 16.46 -6.15 -0.07
CA SER A 41 15.89 -6.70 -1.28
C SER A 41 14.45 -6.25 -1.51
N ASN A 42 14.07 -6.14 -2.79
CA ASN A 42 12.72 -5.71 -3.23
C ASN A 42 11.70 -6.86 -3.21
N SER A 43 11.71 -7.71 -2.17
CA SER A 43 10.91 -8.93 -2.09
C SER A 43 9.98 -8.98 -0.87
N LEU A 44 9.57 -7.82 -0.37
CA LEU A 44 8.49 -7.72 0.62
C LEU A 44 7.13 -7.99 -0.03
N LYS A 45 6.35 -8.87 0.59
CA LYS A 45 4.96 -9.16 0.27
C LYS A 45 4.08 -8.89 1.49
N ARG A 46 2.85 -8.44 1.27
CA ARG A 46 1.86 -8.28 2.33
C ARG A 46 1.22 -9.64 2.62
N VAL A 47 1.15 -10.02 3.90
CA VAL A 47 0.47 -11.25 4.35
C VAL A 47 -0.93 -10.91 4.87
N SER A 48 -1.03 -9.85 5.66
CA SER A 48 -2.30 -9.38 6.23
C SER A 48 -2.32 -7.86 6.33
N ALA A 49 -3.41 -7.26 6.80
CA ALA A 49 -3.40 -5.82 7.12
C ALA A 49 -2.31 -5.53 8.16
N GLY A 50 -1.38 -4.64 7.83
CA GLY A 50 -0.28 -4.25 8.70
C GLY A 50 0.85 -5.27 8.86
N ILE A 51 0.72 -6.50 8.37
CA ILE A 51 1.76 -7.54 8.45
C ILE A 51 2.41 -7.75 7.09
N TRP A 52 3.72 -7.54 7.05
CA TRP A 52 4.56 -7.70 5.86
C TRP A 52 5.61 -8.78 6.07
N GLN A 53 5.85 -9.61 5.06
CA GLN A 53 6.84 -10.68 5.11
C GLN A 53 7.79 -10.58 3.92
N CYS A 54 9.08 -10.69 4.17
CA CYS A 54 10.07 -10.80 3.11
C CYS A 54 10.19 -12.25 2.65
N THR A 55 10.13 -12.51 1.35
CA THR A 55 10.27 -13.89 0.84
C THR A 55 11.71 -14.41 0.85
N LYS A 56 12.71 -13.54 0.96
CA LYS A 56 14.13 -13.95 0.97
C LYS A 56 14.63 -14.29 2.38
N CYS A 57 14.46 -13.38 3.34
CA CYS A 57 14.93 -13.58 4.70
C CYS A 57 13.85 -14.12 5.65
N SER A 58 12.63 -14.37 5.15
CA SER A 58 11.46 -14.88 5.91
C SER A 58 10.95 -14.02 7.07
N SER A 59 11.63 -12.91 7.38
CA SER A 59 11.27 -11.98 8.44
C SER A 59 9.90 -11.34 8.24
N LYS A 60 9.14 -11.25 9.34
CA LYS A 60 7.83 -10.60 9.41
C LYS A 60 7.96 -9.27 10.15
N PHE A 61 7.31 -8.23 9.63
CA PHE A 61 7.37 -6.88 10.17
C PHE A 61 5.97 -6.28 10.27
N ALA A 62 5.75 -5.48 11.30
CA ALA A 62 4.61 -4.59 11.39
C ALA A 62 4.85 -3.33 10.55
N GLY A 63 3.83 -2.87 9.84
CA GLY A 63 3.87 -1.67 9.01
C GLY A 63 2.46 -1.12 8.78
N GLY A 64 2.34 -0.16 7.86
CA GLY A 64 1.04 0.36 7.48
C GLY A 64 0.20 -0.67 6.71
N ALA A 65 -1.11 -0.41 6.63
CA ALA A 65 -2.05 -1.31 5.96
C ALA A 65 -1.78 -1.47 4.44
N TYR A 66 -1.42 -0.39 3.75
CA TYR A 66 -1.16 -0.38 2.30
C TYR A 66 0.29 -0.05 1.93
N SER A 67 1.08 0.45 2.87
CA SER A 67 2.50 0.74 2.72
C SER A 67 3.24 0.20 3.94
N PRO A 68 4.39 -0.49 3.75
CA PRO A 68 5.17 -1.00 4.89
C PRO A 68 5.73 0.14 5.75
N ARG A 69 6.03 1.29 5.14
CA ARG A 69 6.34 2.51 5.90
C ARG A 69 5.04 3.14 6.39
N LEU A 70 4.94 3.28 7.71
CA LEU A 70 3.96 4.15 8.34
C LEU A 70 4.23 5.58 7.87
N LYS A 71 3.18 6.27 7.39
CA LYS A 71 3.25 7.73 7.27
C LYS A 71 3.20 8.25 8.71
N PRO A 72 4.12 9.14 9.15
CA PRO A 72 3.98 9.75 10.46
C PRO A 72 2.60 10.41 10.50
N GLN A 73 1.84 10.14 11.55
CA GLN A 73 0.62 10.90 11.82
C GLN A 73 1.08 12.36 11.98
N LYS A 74 0.44 13.27 11.23
CA LYS A 74 0.59 14.70 11.50
C LYS A 74 0.23 14.86 12.98
N GLN A 75 1.19 15.22 13.81
CA GLN A 75 0.92 15.65 15.17
C GLN A 75 0.05 16.91 15.03
N GLU A 76 -1.25 16.79 15.28
CA GLU A 76 -2.04 17.94 15.72
C GLU A 76 -1.41 18.34 17.04
N LYS A 77 -0.51 19.31 16.97
CA LYS A 77 0.00 20.00 18.15
C LYS A 77 -1.23 20.59 18.82
N GLU A 78 -1.68 19.97 19.90
CA GLU A 78 -2.56 20.61 20.86
C GLU A 78 -1.84 21.87 21.32
N ALA A 79 -2.30 23.02 20.83
CA ALA A 79 -1.95 24.31 21.40
C ALA A 79 -2.64 24.37 22.77
N VAL A 80 -1.83 24.26 23.82
CA VAL A 80 -2.16 24.74 25.16
C VAL A 80 -1.95 26.25 25.18
#